data_AF-A0A315T5I9-F1
#
_entry.id   AF-A0A315T5I9-F1
#
_cell.length_a   1.000
_cell.length_b   1.000
_cell.length_c   1.000
_cell.angle_alpha   90.00
_cell.angle_beta   90.00
_cell.angle_gamma   90.00
#
_symmetry.space_group_name_H-M   'P 1'
#
loop_
_entity.id
_entity.type
_entity.pdbx_description
1 polymer ?
#
loop_
_entity_poly.entity_id
_entity_poly.type
_entity_poly.pdbx_seq_one_letter_code
_entity_poly.pdbx_strand_id
1 'polypeptide(L)'
;MRSQEPLLIDTGTAKAKVATRIPPKRYVVMITHSHEDHMGGLPALLRASMVSELIIPYYLPEVTRIAKFLGNALKSDIKTPDWRRIAKLKKVTFVAEGKMLCDHATVLNPPSNVEEIKHALPFQTLEGDIFRALNMLGELGIDLPTQAIIDYNPPLLPNDDLEYRERAIEFVHMFFTGLADDLSRQPKGNADYHIKKHLALTANQASIVFRHQGHGHSWLFTGDADQHVFNRLLDNGTDISANILKVPHHGSRENLTSAILKNISPCYAIVSHNNRKFGRSRDPHPHHEVIDLLDSMRVNTFYTNNVIKERAVLKKQSTGVVAAKLIEFI
;
A
#
# COMPACT_ATOMS: atom_id res chain seq x y z
N MET A 1 -33.36 -2.90 -2.47
CA MET A 1 -31.94 -2.74 -2.87
C MET A 1 -31.10 -2.69 -1.60
N ARG A 2 -30.16 -3.61 -1.38
CA ARG A 2 -29.14 -3.38 -0.33
C ARG A 2 -28.33 -2.17 -0.80
N SER A 3 -28.53 -1.03 -0.14
CA SER A 3 -27.63 0.11 -0.25
C SER A 3 -26.21 -0.43 -0.07
N GLN A 4 -25.41 -0.51 -1.15
CA GLN A 4 -24.00 -0.87 -1.01
C GLN A 4 -23.39 0.16 -0.07
N GLU A 5 -22.80 -0.33 1.02
CA GLU A 5 -22.06 0.54 1.93
C GLU A 5 -20.92 1.18 1.13
N PRO A 6 -20.68 2.49 1.30
CA PRO A 6 -19.61 3.18 0.58
C PRO A 6 -18.25 2.58 0.90
N LEU A 7 -17.39 2.52 -0.11
CA LEU A 7 -15.98 2.19 0.04
C LEU A 7 -15.21 3.44 0.49
N LEU A 8 -14.57 3.35 1.66
CA LEU A 8 -13.61 4.34 2.14
C LEU A 8 -12.20 3.81 1.88
N ILE A 9 -11.44 4.51 1.03
CA ILE A 9 -10.08 4.12 0.64
C ILE A 9 -9.11 4.93 1.47
N ASP A 10 -8.33 4.23 2.28
CA ASP A 10 -7.50 4.75 3.35
C ASP A 10 -8.28 5.63 4.35
N THR A 11 -7.63 5.92 5.47
CA THR A 11 -8.21 6.67 6.58
C THR A 11 -7.38 7.90 6.95
N GLY A 12 -6.27 8.11 6.24
CA GLY A 12 -5.33 9.17 6.52
C GLY A 12 -4.57 8.94 7.83
N THR A 13 -3.71 9.91 8.18
CA THR A 13 -3.12 9.97 9.52
C THR A 13 -4.20 10.16 10.60
N ALA A 14 -3.91 9.85 11.86
CA ALA A 14 -4.83 10.14 12.97
C ALA A 14 -5.25 11.63 13.04
N LYS A 15 -4.39 12.55 12.58
CA LYS A 15 -4.66 13.99 12.53
C LYS A 15 -5.72 14.39 11.49
N ALA A 16 -6.01 13.52 10.52
CA ALA A 16 -7.06 13.76 9.53
C ALA A 16 -8.46 13.77 10.16
N LYS A 17 -8.63 13.16 11.35
CA LYS A 17 -9.91 13.08 12.07
C LYS A 17 -11.07 12.61 11.18
N VAL A 18 -10.81 11.60 10.33
CA VAL A 18 -11.74 11.14 9.31
C VAL A 18 -13.13 10.81 9.86
N ALA A 19 -13.19 10.14 11.03
CA ALA A 19 -14.45 9.76 11.68
C ALA A 19 -15.38 10.93 12.03
N THR A 20 -14.86 12.15 12.14
CA THR A 20 -15.67 13.37 12.40
C THR A 20 -15.88 14.22 11.16
N ARG A 21 -15.24 13.89 10.03
CA ARG A 21 -15.31 14.66 8.77
C ARG A 21 -16.21 14.01 7.72
N ILE A 22 -16.50 12.72 7.86
CA ILE A 22 -17.37 11.99 6.93
C ILE A 22 -18.75 11.74 7.58
N PRO A 23 -19.81 11.51 6.77
CA PRO A 23 -21.13 11.18 7.29
C PRO A 23 -21.11 10.00 8.28
N PRO A 24 -21.89 10.04 9.37
CA PRO A 24 -21.90 8.99 10.40
C PRO A 24 -22.69 7.75 9.95
N LYS A 25 -22.16 7.01 8.98
CA LYS A 25 -22.69 5.73 8.48
C LYS A 25 -21.63 4.64 8.51
N ARG A 26 -22.01 3.43 8.09
CA ARG A 26 -21.07 2.30 7.94
C ARG A 26 -20.37 2.35 6.59
N TYR A 27 -19.11 1.94 6.59
CA TYR A 27 -18.21 1.93 5.45
C TYR A 27 -17.51 0.57 5.35
N VAL A 28 -17.37 0.09 4.11
CA VAL A 28 -16.31 -0.87 3.79
C VAL A 28 -15.03 -0.06 3.73
N VAL A 29 -14.04 -0.36 4.57
CA VAL A 29 -12.79 0.38 4.62
C VAL A 29 -11.70 -0.44 3.94
N MET A 30 -11.05 0.12 2.93
CA MET A 30 -9.86 -0.46 2.33
C MET A 30 -8.63 0.28 2.84
N ILE A 31 -7.65 -0.45 3.35
CA ILE A 31 -6.31 0.07 3.62
C ILE A 31 -5.44 -0.40 2.48
N THR A 32 -4.99 0.52 1.62
CA THR A 32 -4.20 0.13 0.45
C THR A 32 -2.83 -0.39 0.85
N HIS A 33 -2.30 0.09 1.99
CA HIS A 33 -0.99 -0.26 2.51
C HIS A 33 -0.84 0.11 4.00
N SER A 34 0.10 -0.51 4.71
CA SER A 34 0.28 -0.51 6.17
C SER A 34 1.06 0.67 6.74
N HIS A 35 1.24 1.75 5.99
CA HIS A 35 1.85 2.98 6.50
C HIS A 35 0.86 3.79 7.34
N GLU A 36 1.35 4.48 8.38
CA GLU A 36 0.51 5.17 9.37
C GLU A 36 -0.38 6.26 8.74
N ASP A 37 0.10 6.90 7.68
CA ASP A 37 -0.63 7.92 6.96
C ASP A 37 -1.76 7.37 6.06
N HIS A 38 -1.84 6.04 5.89
CA HIS A 38 -2.97 5.36 5.27
C HIS A 38 -3.97 4.83 6.31
N MET A 39 -3.51 4.28 7.43
CA MET A 39 -4.39 3.61 8.42
C MET A 39 -4.57 4.34 9.75
N GLY A 40 -3.97 5.52 9.93
CA GLY A 40 -3.97 6.27 11.18
C GLY A 40 -5.35 6.68 11.71
N GLY A 41 -6.32 6.89 10.81
CA GLY A 41 -7.71 7.21 11.16
C GLY A 41 -8.57 5.98 11.52
N LEU A 42 -8.14 4.77 11.14
CA LEU A 42 -8.89 3.52 11.31
C LEU A 42 -9.32 3.24 12.77
N PRO A 43 -8.49 3.47 13.81
CA PRO A 43 -8.90 3.21 15.20
C PRO A 43 -10.09 4.08 15.63
N ALA A 44 -10.19 5.31 15.12
CA ALA A 44 -11.31 6.20 15.44
C ALA A 44 -12.61 5.71 14.78
N LEU A 45 -12.55 5.26 13.53
CA LEU A 45 -13.69 4.67 12.82
C LEU A 45 -14.18 3.38 13.51
N LEU A 46 -13.25 2.52 13.93
CA LEU A 46 -13.58 1.31 14.69
C LEU A 46 -14.25 1.67 16.02
N ARG A 47 -13.70 2.61 16.80
CA ARG A 47 -14.33 3.07 18.05
C ARG A 47 -15.73 3.65 17.82
N ALA A 48 -15.96 4.33 16.70
CA ALA A 48 -17.27 4.86 16.31
C ALA A 48 -18.21 3.80 15.69
N SER A 49 -17.78 2.54 15.57
CA SER A 49 -18.56 1.45 14.93
C SER A 49 -18.92 1.74 13.46
N MET A 50 -18.08 2.50 12.76
CA MET A 50 -18.31 2.91 11.36
C MET A 50 -17.74 1.93 10.33
N VAL A 51 -17.03 0.89 10.76
CA VAL A 51 -16.41 -0.10 9.86
C VAL A 51 -17.30 -1.34 9.77
N SER A 52 -17.71 -1.73 8.56
CA SER A 52 -18.45 -2.96 8.32
C SER A 52 -17.56 -4.12 7.88
N GLU A 53 -16.57 -3.80 7.07
CA GLU A 53 -15.59 -4.71 6.50
C GLU A 53 -14.27 -3.96 6.37
N LEU A 54 -13.16 -4.64 6.64
CA LEU A 54 -11.82 -4.14 6.39
C LEU A 54 -11.19 -4.94 5.25
N ILE A 55 -10.90 -4.27 4.14
CA ILE A 55 -10.18 -4.82 3.00
C ILE A 55 -8.70 -4.46 3.16
N ILE A 56 -7.81 -5.45 3.11
CA ILE A 56 -6.35 -5.26 3.27
C ILE A 56 -5.57 -6.05 2.21
N PRO A 57 -4.29 -5.71 1.97
CA PRO A 57 -3.48 -6.42 1.00
C PRO A 57 -3.32 -7.90 1.38
N TYR A 58 -3.18 -8.75 0.37
CA TYR A 58 -2.98 -10.19 0.55
C TYR A 58 -1.71 -10.52 1.36
N TYR A 59 -0.64 -9.73 1.20
CA TYR A 59 0.66 -10.10 1.76
C TYR A 59 0.76 -9.97 3.28
N LEU A 60 1.32 -11.00 3.90
CA LEU A 60 1.44 -11.14 5.35
C LEU A 60 2.11 -9.96 6.08
N PRO A 61 3.19 -9.31 5.58
CA PRO A 61 3.77 -8.16 6.29
C PRO A 61 2.77 -7.03 6.48
N GLU A 62 1.92 -6.81 5.48
CA GLU A 62 0.86 -5.81 5.53
C GLU A 62 -0.18 -6.18 6.57
N VAL A 63 -0.65 -7.42 6.53
CA VAL A 63 -1.57 -7.99 7.53
C VAL A 63 -1.00 -7.84 8.94
N THR A 64 0.28 -8.17 9.12
CA THR A 64 0.97 -8.15 10.41
C THR A 64 1.14 -6.74 10.95
N ARG A 65 1.53 -5.79 10.11
CA ARG A 65 1.70 -4.38 10.51
C ARG A 65 0.37 -3.73 10.83
N ILE A 66 -0.67 -3.97 10.02
CA ILE A 66 -2.02 -3.46 10.27
C ILE A 66 -2.54 -4.02 11.59
N ALA A 67 -2.40 -5.33 11.82
CA ALA A 67 -2.82 -5.96 13.07
C ALA A 67 -2.07 -5.41 14.29
N LYS A 68 -0.74 -5.27 14.21
CA LYS A 68 0.08 -4.70 15.29
C LYS A 68 -0.31 -3.25 15.59
N PHE A 69 -0.54 -2.46 14.55
CA PHE A 69 -1.00 -1.08 14.70
C PHE A 69 -2.35 -1.01 15.43
N LEU A 70 -3.33 -1.82 14.99
CA LEU A 70 -4.65 -1.89 15.63
C LEU A 70 -4.57 -2.39 17.07
N GLY A 71 -3.75 -3.42 17.34
CA GLY A 71 -3.51 -3.95 18.68
C GLY A 71 -3.05 -2.87 19.65
N ASN A 72 -2.02 -2.11 19.24
CA ASN A 72 -1.48 -1.00 20.01
C ASN A 72 -2.51 0.13 20.18
N ALA A 73 -3.16 0.56 19.08
CA ALA A 73 -4.07 1.70 19.07
C ALA A 73 -5.40 1.44 19.82
N LEU A 74 -5.80 0.17 19.96
CA LEU A 74 -7.00 -0.26 20.67
C LEU A 74 -6.71 -0.82 22.07
N LYS A 75 -5.44 -0.86 22.49
CA LYS A 75 -5.00 -1.45 23.77
C LYS A 75 -5.50 -2.89 23.98
N SER A 76 -5.54 -3.67 22.90
CA SER A 76 -5.93 -5.08 22.93
C SER A 76 -4.69 -5.96 22.96
N ASP A 77 -4.69 -7.04 23.76
CA ASP A 77 -3.60 -8.03 23.83
C ASP A 77 -3.59 -8.95 22.58
N ILE A 78 -3.31 -8.34 21.44
CA ILE A 78 -3.20 -8.97 20.13
C ILE A 78 -1.72 -9.24 19.89
N LYS A 79 -1.26 -10.42 20.34
CA LYS A 79 0.13 -10.89 20.14
C LYS A 79 0.38 -11.48 18.75
N THR A 80 -0.70 -11.87 18.07
CA THR A 80 -0.73 -12.35 16.69
C THR A 80 -1.78 -11.53 15.94
N PRO A 81 -1.68 -11.34 14.61
CA PRO A 81 -2.84 -10.98 13.81
C PRO A 81 -3.98 -11.93 14.21
N ASP A 82 -5.00 -11.45 14.89
CA ASP A 82 -6.24 -12.19 15.20
C ASP A 82 -7.37 -11.17 15.29
N TRP A 83 -7.91 -10.78 14.13
CA TRP A 83 -8.95 -9.75 14.04
C TRP A 83 -10.22 -10.12 14.79
N ARG A 84 -10.46 -11.41 15.09
CA ARG A 84 -11.58 -11.86 15.93
C ARG A 84 -11.54 -11.26 17.34
N ARG A 85 -10.35 -10.87 17.82
CA ARG A 85 -10.17 -10.20 19.11
C ARG A 85 -10.50 -8.72 19.06
N ILE A 86 -10.66 -8.14 17.89
CA ILE A 86 -11.06 -6.75 17.70
C ILE A 86 -12.59 -6.73 17.70
N ALA A 87 -13.20 -6.49 18.86
CA ALA A 87 -14.65 -6.62 19.09
C ALA A 87 -15.57 -5.93 18.06
N LYS A 88 -15.07 -4.87 17.40
CA LYS A 88 -15.82 -4.07 16.41
C LYS A 88 -15.46 -4.36 14.95
N LEU A 89 -14.51 -5.27 14.69
CA LEU A 89 -14.11 -5.66 13.35
C LEU A 89 -14.59 -7.09 13.07
N LYS A 90 -15.73 -7.19 12.39
CA LYS A 90 -16.41 -8.47 12.17
C LYS A 90 -15.99 -9.20 10.91
N LYS A 91 -15.49 -8.46 9.92
CA LYS A 91 -15.11 -9.00 8.61
C LYS A 91 -13.82 -8.36 8.15
N VAL A 92 -12.87 -9.20 7.77
CA VAL A 92 -11.62 -8.80 7.13
C VAL A 92 -11.50 -9.60 5.85
N THR A 93 -11.23 -8.92 4.75
CA THR A 93 -11.08 -9.53 3.42
C THR A 93 -9.70 -9.20 2.90
N PHE A 94 -8.97 -10.22 2.49
CA PHE A 94 -7.68 -10.06 1.84
C PHE A 94 -7.91 -10.01 0.34
N VAL A 95 -7.20 -9.13 -0.35
CA VAL A 95 -7.35 -8.97 -1.80
C VAL A 95 -6.01 -9.07 -2.50
N ALA A 96 -6.03 -9.83 -3.58
CA ALA A 96 -4.95 -9.98 -4.54
C ALA A 96 -5.47 -9.62 -5.94
N GLU A 97 -4.54 -9.52 -6.89
CA GLU A 97 -4.80 -9.33 -8.31
C GLU A 97 -5.89 -10.28 -8.83
N GLY A 98 -6.78 -9.73 -9.68
CA GLY A 98 -7.93 -10.44 -10.23
C GLY A 98 -9.17 -10.41 -9.34
N LYS A 99 -9.07 -10.02 -8.06
CA LYS A 99 -10.24 -9.91 -7.19
C LYS A 99 -11.16 -8.78 -7.63
N MET A 100 -12.41 -9.10 -7.92
CA MET A 100 -13.48 -8.10 -8.08
C MET A 100 -13.99 -7.65 -6.72
N LEU A 101 -13.97 -6.33 -6.49
CA LEU A 101 -14.54 -5.67 -5.29
C LEU A 101 -16.05 -5.45 -5.47
N CYS A 102 -16.45 -5.17 -6.71
CA CYS A 102 -17.82 -5.10 -7.20
C CYS A 102 -17.80 -5.25 -8.73
N ASP A 103 -18.97 -5.16 -9.38
CA ASP A 103 -19.11 -5.26 -10.84
C ASP A 103 -18.28 -4.22 -11.62
N HIS A 104 -17.86 -3.14 -10.93
CA HIS A 104 -17.16 -2.01 -11.52
C HIS A 104 -15.73 -1.85 -11.03
N ALA A 105 -15.22 -2.69 -10.12
CA ALA A 105 -13.89 -2.48 -9.53
C ALA A 105 -13.10 -3.78 -9.41
N THR A 106 -11.90 -3.79 -9.97
CA THR A 106 -11.00 -4.95 -10.02
C THR A 106 -9.64 -4.59 -9.43
N VAL A 107 -9.15 -5.44 -8.53
CA VAL A 107 -7.81 -5.36 -7.96
C VAL A 107 -6.79 -5.83 -8.99
N LEU A 108 -5.79 -4.98 -9.23
CA LEU A 108 -4.68 -5.23 -10.15
C LEU A 108 -3.40 -5.61 -9.41
N ASN A 109 -3.24 -5.17 -8.17
CA ASN A 109 -2.08 -5.48 -7.33
C ASN A 109 -2.57 -5.61 -5.88
N PRO A 110 -1.96 -6.47 -5.05
CA PRO A 110 -0.74 -7.22 -5.31
C PRO A 110 -1.00 -8.62 -5.87
N PRO A 111 -0.07 -9.24 -6.62
CA PRO A 111 -0.29 -10.58 -7.19
C PRO A 111 -0.46 -11.60 -6.06
N SER A 112 -1.07 -12.74 -6.36
CA SER A 112 -1.15 -13.84 -5.38
C SER A 112 0.13 -14.69 -5.39
N ASN A 113 0.82 -14.75 -6.52
CA ASN A 113 2.10 -15.43 -6.67
C ASN A 113 3.26 -14.53 -6.19
N VAL A 114 4.04 -15.01 -5.23
CA VAL A 114 5.20 -14.30 -4.66
C VAL A 114 6.29 -14.06 -5.70
N GLU A 115 6.48 -14.99 -6.65
CA GLU A 115 7.52 -14.88 -7.69
C GLU A 115 7.33 -13.64 -8.58
N GLU A 116 6.09 -13.19 -8.74
CA GLU A 116 5.76 -11.98 -9.50
C GLU A 116 6.26 -10.69 -8.83
N ILE A 117 6.37 -10.67 -7.48
CA ILE A 117 6.96 -9.54 -6.75
C ILE A 117 8.47 -9.67 -6.66
N LYS A 118 8.99 -10.90 -6.62
CA LYS A 118 10.43 -11.17 -6.44
C LYS A 118 11.29 -10.47 -7.48
N HIS A 119 10.85 -10.44 -8.74
CA HIS A 119 11.56 -9.75 -9.82
C HIS A 119 11.55 -8.22 -9.70
N ALA A 120 10.59 -7.65 -8.97
CA ALA A 120 10.49 -6.23 -8.72
C ALA A 120 11.41 -5.75 -7.59
N LEU A 121 11.99 -6.66 -6.81
CA LEU A 121 12.85 -6.34 -5.69
C LEU A 121 14.33 -6.26 -6.13
N PRO A 122 15.13 -5.34 -5.57
CA PRO A 122 16.53 -5.12 -6.00
C PRO A 122 17.51 -6.21 -5.54
N PHE A 123 17.01 -7.33 -5.02
CA PHE A 123 17.77 -8.44 -4.47
C PHE A 123 17.32 -9.75 -5.12
N GLN A 124 18.25 -10.70 -5.22
CA GLN A 124 17.93 -12.05 -5.69
C GLN A 124 17.63 -12.91 -4.47
N THR A 125 16.57 -13.72 -4.51
CA THR A 125 16.42 -14.74 -3.48
C THR A 125 17.48 -15.81 -3.71
N LEU A 126 18.23 -16.16 -2.67
CA LEU A 126 19.09 -17.33 -2.68
C LEU A 126 18.22 -18.56 -3.00
N GLU A 127 18.42 -19.16 -4.17
CA GLU A 127 17.67 -20.36 -4.56
C GLU A 127 17.87 -21.48 -3.55
N GLY A 128 16.75 -22.06 -3.10
CA GLY A 128 16.72 -23.41 -2.55
C GLY A 128 17.06 -23.60 -1.09
N ASP A 129 17.37 -22.58 -0.28
CA ASP A 129 17.54 -22.84 1.15
C ASP A 129 17.33 -21.64 2.10
N ILE A 130 16.14 -21.59 2.70
CA ILE A 130 15.85 -20.70 3.83
C ILE A 130 16.85 -20.89 4.98
N PHE A 131 17.36 -22.12 5.21
CA PHE A 131 18.36 -22.38 6.24
C PHE A 131 19.67 -21.66 5.94
N ARG A 132 20.12 -21.67 4.68
CA ARG A 132 21.31 -20.92 4.25
C ARG A 132 21.15 -19.42 4.48
N ALA A 133 20.00 -18.87 4.10
CA ALA A 133 19.71 -17.45 4.31
C ALA A 133 19.72 -17.09 5.80
N LEU A 134 19.10 -17.90 6.64
CA LEU A 134 19.06 -17.67 8.09
C LEU A 134 20.44 -17.80 8.74
N ASN A 135 21.27 -18.77 8.32
CA ASN A 135 22.65 -18.88 8.77
C ASN A 135 23.47 -17.64 8.40
N MET A 136 23.36 -17.15 7.16
CA MET A 136 24.05 -15.93 6.72
C MET A 136 23.63 -14.71 7.55
N LEU A 137 22.34 -14.56 7.82
CA LEU A 137 21.83 -13.47 8.67
C LEU A 137 22.35 -13.59 10.12
N GLY A 138 22.44 -14.81 10.65
CA GLY A 138 23.03 -15.10 11.95
C GLY A 138 24.54 -14.76 12.02
N GLU A 139 25.31 -15.10 10.99
CA GLU A 139 26.74 -14.74 10.87
C GLU A 139 26.96 -13.21 10.82
N LEU A 140 25.98 -12.49 10.28
CA LEU A 140 25.95 -11.02 10.27
C LEU A 140 25.47 -10.40 11.59
N GLY A 141 25.18 -11.23 12.60
CA GLY A 141 24.80 -10.80 13.95
C GLY A 141 23.32 -10.41 14.09
N ILE A 142 22.44 -10.86 13.18
CA ILE A 142 21.00 -10.60 13.26
C ILE A 142 20.36 -11.73 14.08
N ASP A 143 19.81 -11.36 15.25
CA ASP A 143 19.07 -12.30 16.10
C ASP A 143 17.69 -12.59 15.49
N LEU A 144 17.48 -13.85 15.07
CA LEU A 144 16.27 -14.32 14.40
C LEU A 144 15.70 -15.56 15.08
N PRO A 145 14.36 -15.67 15.19
CA PRO A 145 13.72 -16.89 15.65
C PRO A 145 13.70 -17.94 14.51
N THR A 146 14.87 -18.49 14.16
CA THR A 146 15.10 -19.37 13.00
C THR A 146 14.06 -20.48 12.87
N GLN A 147 13.78 -21.21 13.94
CA GLN A 147 12.79 -22.31 13.91
C GLN A 147 11.37 -21.80 13.60
N ALA A 148 10.98 -20.63 14.13
CA ALA A 148 9.68 -20.05 13.85
C ALA A 148 9.55 -19.51 12.42
N ILE A 149 10.67 -19.21 11.76
CA ILE A 149 10.72 -18.80 10.35
C ILE A 149 10.62 -20.03 9.43
N ILE A 150 11.34 -21.11 9.76
CA ILE A 150 11.29 -22.36 9.01
C ILE A 150 9.91 -23.01 9.11
N ASP A 151 9.39 -23.13 10.34
CA ASP A 151 8.08 -23.71 10.61
C ASP A 151 6.98 -22.64 10.57
N TYR A 152 7.19 -21.58 9.77
CA TYR A 152 6.29 -20.46 9.76
C TYR A 152 4.87 -20.93 9.43
N ASN A 153 3.94 -20.60 10.31
CA ASN A 153 2.53 -20.89 10.11
C ASN A 153 1.76 -19.58 10.28
N PRO A 154 1.09 -19.07 9.24
CA PRO A 154 0.33 -17.85 9.34
C PRO A 154 -0.75 -18.00 10.41
N PRO A 155 -0.81 -17.08 11.39
CA PRO A 155 -1.73 -17.19 12.50
C PRO A 155 -3.20 -17.09 12.07
N LEU A 156 -3.44 -16.62 10.84
CA LEU A 156 -4.76 -16.50 10.25
C LEU A 156 -4.80 -17.03 8.83
N LEU A 157 -5.85 -17.79 8.56
CA LEU A 157 -6.24 -18.21 7.23
C LEU A 157 -7.54 -17.47 6.89
N PRO A 158 -7.56 -16.66 5.82
CA PRO A 158 -8.81 -16.08 5.31
C PRO A 158 -9.74 -17.21 4.91
N ASN A 159 -10.88 -17.40 5.59
CA ASN A 159 -11.84 -18.46 5.27
C ASN A 159 -11.22 -19.87 5.17
N ASP A 160 -10.22 -20.18 6.02
CA ASP A 160 -9.47 -21.45 5.98
C ASP A 160 -8.78 -21.73 4.63
N ASP A 161 -8.45 -20.68 3.87
CA ASP A 161 -7.72 -20.74 2.60
C ASP A 161 -6.32 -21.35 2.81
N LEU A 162 -6.16 -22.60 2.39
CA LEU A 162 -4.89 -23.33 2.43
C LEU A 162 -3.89 -22.78 1.40
N GLU A 163 -4.38 -22.25 0.28
CA GLU A 163 -3.54 -21.61 -0.74
C GLU A 163 -2.89 -20.33 -0.19
N TYR A 164 -3.63 -19.57 0.63
CA TYR A 164 -3.07 -18.46 1.41
C TYR A 164 -1.93 -18.90 2.33
N ARG A 165 -2.07 -20.06 2.96
CA ARG A 165 -1.05 -20.59 3.87
C ARG A 165 0.27 -20.80 3.16
N GLU A 166 0.23 -21.51 2.04
CA GLU A 166 1.40 -21.83 1.22
C GLU A 166 2.07 -20.55 0.73
N ARG A 167 1.29 -19.62 0.16
CA ARG A 167 1.80 -18.32 -0.31
C ARG A 167 2.38 -17.45 0.80
N ALA A 168 1.82 -17.49 2.00
CA ALA A 168 2.36 -16.75 3.14
C ALA A 168 3.73 -17.32 3.59
N ILE A 169 3.92 -18.64 3.52
CA ILE A 169 5.21 -19.29 3.79
C ILE A 169 6.22 -18.92 2.72
N GLU A 170 5.86 -19.03 1.44
CA GLU A 170 6.70 -18.62 0.30
C GLU A 170 7.15 -17.17 0.43
N PHE A 171 6.25 -16.26 0.82
CA PHE A 171 6.60 -14.86 1.04
C PHE A 171 7.63 -14.70 2.16
N VAL A 172 7.45 -15.37 3.31
CA VAL A 172 8.40 -15.30 4.43
C VAL A 172 9.77 -15.78 3.98
N HIS A 173 9.82 -16.87 3.22
CA HIS A 173 11.07 -17.39 2.68
C HIS A 173 11.71 -16.42 1.67
N MET A 174 10.93 -15.85 0.74
CA MET A 174 11.40 -14.83 -0.19
C MET A 174 11.97 -13.61 0.55
N PHE A 175 11.30 -13.15 1.62
CA PHE A 175 11.77 -12.03 2.43
C PHE A 175 13.15 -12.31 3.04
N PHE A 176 13.32 -13.44 3.75
CA PHE A 176 14.58 -13.73 4.43
C PHE A 176 15.72 -14.07 3.44
N THR A 177 15.42 -14.80 2.37
CA THR A 177 16.41 -15.10 1.32
C THR A 177 16.86 -13.84 0.58
N GLY A 178 15.94 -12.93 0.27
CA GLY A 178 16.28 -11.64 -0.34
C GLY A 178 17.00 -10.67 0.61
N LEU A 179 16.67 -10.69 1.91
CA LEU A 179 17.37 -9.90 2.92
C LEU A 179 18.81 -10.38 3.11
N ALA A 180 19.02 -11.70 3.16
CA ALA A 180 20.35 -12.29 3.25
C ALA A 180 21.21 -11.91 2.04
N ASP A 181 20.62 -11.95 0.84
CA ASP A 181 21.28 -11.52 -0.38
C ASP A 181 21.64 -10.02 -0.39
N ASP A 182 20.69 -9.12 -0.08
CA ASP A 182 20.97 -7.67 0.01
C ASP A 182 22.11 -7.38 0.98
N LEU A 183 22.09 -7.99 2.16
CA LEU A 183 23.13 -7.78 3.17
C LEU A 183 24.49 -8.39 2.77
N SER A 184 24.49 -9.56 2.11
CA SER A 184 25.73 -10.21 1.66
C SER A 184 26.52 -9.36 0.65
N ARG A 185 25.82 -8.52 -0.12
CA ARG A 185 26.42 -7.61 -1.12
C ARG A 185 26.94 -6.30 -0.50
N GLN A 186 26.79 -6.11 0.80
CA GLN A 186 27.06 -4.84 1.50
C GLN A 186 28.20 -5.02 2.53
N PRO A 187 29.46 -4.69 2.22
CA PRO A 187 30.60 -5.01 3.07
C PRO A 187 30.68 -4.26 4.42
N LYS A 188 29.89 -3.18 4.62
CA LYS A 188 29.92 -2.29 5.81
C LYS A 188 28.57 -1.61 6.11
N GLY A 189 27.46 -2.30 5.87
CA GLY A 189 26.11 -1.75 6.01
C GLY A 189 25.62 -1.71 7.46
N ASN A 190 24.76 -0.75 7.78
CA ASN A 190 23.94 -0.78 9.00
C ASN A 190 22.79 -1.77 8.77
N ALA A 191 22.84 -2.96 9.39
CA ALA A 191 21.84 -4.02 9.17
C ALA A 191 20.40 -3.54 9.40
N ASP A 192 20.16 -2.69 10.41
CA ASP A 192 18.84 -2.12 10.69
C ASP A 192 18.32 -1.26 9.53
N TYR A 193 19.21 -0.54 8.84
CA TYR A 193 18.83 0.26 7.68
C TYR A 193 18.35 -0.64 6.54
N HIS A 194 19.07 -1.72 6.26
CA HIS A 194 18.72 -2.68 5.20
C HIS A 194 17.45 -3.45 5.52
N ILE A 195 17.28 -3.91 6.76
CA ILE A 195 16.04 -4.54 7.23
C ILE A 195 14.85 -3.60 7.01
N LYS A 196 14.96 -2.33 7.45
CA LYS A 196 13.90 -1.32 7.27
C LYS A 196 13.62 -1.03 5.79
N LYS A 197 14.66 -0.96 4.96
CA LYS A 197 14.54 -0.72 3.51
C LYS A 197 13.85 -1.90 2.82
N HIS A 198 14.29 -3.12 3.09
CA HIS A 198 13.70 -4.34 2.55
C HIS A 198 12.22 -4.42 2.93
N LEU A 199 11.91 -4.22 4.22
CA LEU A 199 10.56 -4.13 4.74
C LEU A 199 9.70 -3.08 4.05
N ALA A 200 10.25 -1.92 3.70
CA ALA A 200 9.52 -0.84 3.02
C ALA A 200 9.28 -1.16 1.53
N LEU A 201 10.26 -1.75 0.85
CA LEU A 201 10.14 -2.13 -0.56
C LEU A 201 9.08 -3.22 -0.74
N THR A 202 9.14 -4.29 0.05
CA THR A 202 8.14 -5.37 0.00
C THR A 202 6.73 -4.86 0.28
N ALA A 203 6.65 -3.83 1.13
CA ALA A 203 5.43 -3.13 1.44
C ALA A 203 4.86 -2.43 0.19
N ASN A 204 5.64 -1.52 -0.41
CA ASN A 204 5.19 -0.78 -1.57
C ASN A 204 4.77 -1.71 -2.72
N GLN A 205 5.50 -2.81 -2.94
CA GLN A 205 5.14 -3.86 -3.90
C GLN A 205 3.80 -4.55 -3.57
N ALA A 206 3.45 -4.64 -2.29
CA ALA A 206 2.18 -5.19 -1.82
C ALA A 206 1.02 -4.18 -1.80
N SER A 207 1.23 -2.93 -2.22
CA SER A 207 0.16 -1.91 -2.23
C SER A 207 -1.03 -2.35 -3.06
N ILE A 208 -2.25 -2.16 -2.57
CA ILE A 208 -3.45 -2.41 -3.39
C ILE A 208 -3.50 -1.38 -4.52
N VAL A 209 -3.35 -1.85 -5.75
CA VAL A 209 -3.72 -1.11 -6.95
C VAL A 209 -5.05 -1.67 -7.41
N PHE A 210 -6.04 -0.82 -7.64
CA PHE A 210 -7.30 -1.27 -8.22
C PHE A 210 -7.86 -0.23 -9.18
N ARG A 211 -8.53 -0.74 -10.21
CA ARG A 211 -9.19 0.06 -11.23
C ARG A 211 -10.69 0.00 -11.03
N HIS A 212 -11.35 1.15 -11.06
CA HIS A 212 -12.80 1.24 -11.07
C HIS A 212 -13.29 1.82 -12.41
N GLN A 213 -14.21 1.14 -13.08
CA GLN A 213 -14.84 1.55 -14.34
C GLN A 213 -16.35 1.64 -14.12
N GLY A 214 -16.90 2.84 -14.03
CA GLY A 214 -18.33 3.03 -13.79
C GLY A 214 -18.80 4.46 -14.05
N HIS A 215 -20.08 4.62 -14.36
CA HIS A 215 -20.73 5.93 -14.55
C HIS A 215 -20.01 6.85 -15.57
N GLY A 216 -19.45 6.27 -16.64
CA GLY A 216 -18.75 7.02 -17.69
C GLY A 216 -17.33 7.47 -17.33
N HIS A 217 -16.79 7.02 -16.20
CA HIS A 217 -15.44 7.38 -15.73
C HIS A 217 -14.65 6.17 -15.26
N SER A 218 -13.33 6.27 -15.42
CA SER A 218 -12.38 5.29 -14.92
C SER A 218 -11.41 5.89 -13.90
N TRP A 219 -11.22 5.18 -12.79
CA TRP A 219 -10.32 5.56 -11.70
C TRP A 219 -9.24 4.51 -11.55
N LEU A 220 -8.01 4.95 -11.31
CA LEU A 220 -6.92 4.10 -10.85
C LEU A 220 -6.47 4.57 -9.46
N PHE A 221 -6.67 3.71 -8.47
CA PHE A 221 -6.15 3.88 -7.12
C PHE A 221 -4.89 3.04 -6.98
N THR A 222 -3.82 3.63 -6.46
CA THR A 222 -2.47 3.07 -6.62
C THR A 222 -1.76 2.79 -5.30
N GLY A 223 -2.31 3.21 -4.16
CA GLY A 223 -1.62 3.16 -2.87
C GLY A 223 -0.22 3.79 -2.97
N ASP A 224 0.79 3.05 -2.53
CA ASP A 224 2.20 3.43 -2.61
C ASP A 224 2.98 2.58 -3.65
N ALA A 225 2.27 1.97 -4.60
CA ALA A 225 2.86 1.15 -5.66
C ALA A 225 3.93 1.94 -6.44
N ASP A 226 5.10 1.33 -6.64
CA ASP A 226 6.21 1.96 -7.36
C ASP A 226 6.27 1.54 -8.83
N GLN A 227 7.27 2.05 -9.55
CA GLN A 227 7.44 1.76 -10.98
C GLN A 227 7.54 0.27 -11.31
N HIS A 228 8.04 -0.57 -10.39
CA HIS A 228 8.16 -2.00 -10.65
C HIS A 228 6.79 -2.68 -10.68
N VAL A 229 5.87 -2.27 -9.80
CA VAL A 229 4.47 -2.73 -9.84
C VAL A 229 3.84 -2.38 -11.18
N PHE A 230 3.96 -1.13 -11.62
CA PHE A 230 3.35 -0.71 -12.89
C PHE A 230 4.00 -1.39 -14.10
N ASN A 231 5.32 -1.53 -14.12
CA ASN A 231 6.01 -2.23 -15.21
C ASN A 231 5.58 -3.69 -15.30
N ARG A 232 5.46 -4.39 -14.16
CA ARG A 232 4.92 -5.76 -14.12
C ARG A 232 3.52 -5.84 -14.72
N LEU A 233 2.62 -4.92 -14.33
CA LEU A 233 1.27 -4.86 -14.90
C LEU A 233 1.28 -4.62 -16.41
N LEU A 234 2.16 -3.76 -16.90
CA LEU A 234 2.31 -3.49 -18.32
C LEU A 234 2.88 -4.69 -19.08
N ASP A 235 3.90 -5.35 -18.53
CA ASP A 235 4.53 -6.54 -19.11
C ASP A 235 3.55 -7.72 -19.19
N ASN A 236 2.64 -7.82 -18.21
CA ASN A 236 1.54 -8.79 -18.20
C ASN A 236 0.37 -8.40 -19.13
N GLY A 237 0.41 -7.23 -19.77
CA GLY A 237 -0.68 -6.74 -20.64
C GLY A 237 -1.92 -6.27 -19.88
N THR A 238 -1.82 -5.99 -18.58
CA THR A 238 -2.93 -5.50 -17.76
C THR A 238 -3.33 -4.08 -18.18
N ASP A 239 -4.63 -3.86 -18.41
CA ASP A 239 -5.17 -2.52 -18.69
C ASP A 239 -5.15 -1.65 -17.42
N ILE A 240 -4.22 -0.70 -17.38
CA ILE A 240 -4.10 0.32 -16.32
C ILE A 240 -4.67 1.68 -16.73
N SER A 241 -5.38 1.77 -17.87
CA SER A 241 -5.94 3.04 -18.34
C SER A 241 -6.99 3.59 -17.38
N ALA A 242 -6.91 4.87 -17.06
CA ALA A 242 -7.89 5.53 -16.21
C ALA A 242 -8.00 7.02 -16.50
N ASN A 243 -9.21 7.58 -16.51
CA ASN A 243 -9.42 9.02 -16.64
C ASN A 243 -8.95 9.79 -15.41
N ILE A 244 -8.98 9.16 -14.24
CA ILE A 244 -8.64 9.77 -12.96
C ILE A 244 -7.61 8.90 -12.25
N LEU A 245 -6.44 9.48 -12.00
CA LEU A 245 -5.35 8.83 -11.30
C LEU A 245 -5.26 9.38 -9.87
N LYS A 246 -5.40 8.51 -8.86
CA LYS A 246 -4.85 8.83 -7.55
C LYS A 246 -3.34 8.59 -7.62
N VAL A 247 -2.54 9.67 -7.55
CA VAL A 247 -1.08 9.59 -7.72
C VAL A 247 -0.48 8.76 -6.58
N PRO A 248 0.40 7.78 -6.89
CA PRO A 248 1.01 6.90 -5.90
C PRO A 248 1.90 7.65 -4.92
N HIS A 249 1.96 7.18 -3.67
CA HIS A 249 2.98 7.57 -2.70
C HIS A 249 3.23 9.07 -2.57
N HIS A 250 2.13 9.83 -2.51
CA HIS A 250 2.13 11.30 -2.41
C HIS A 250 2.85 12.05 -3.55
N GLY A 251 3.14 11.38 -4.67
CA GLY A 251 3.96 11.91 -5.75
C GLY A 251 5.46 11.78 -5.49
N SER A 252 5.89 10.59 -5.05
CA SER A 252 7.30 10.23 -4.96
C SER A 252 7.90 9.94 -6.35
N ARG A 253 9.15 10.36 -6.57
CA ARG A 253 9.88 10.24 -7.85
C ARG A 253 10.08 8.80 -8.35
N GLU A 254 10.07 7.83 -7.45
CA GLU A 254 10.34 6.41 -7.76
C GLU A 254 9.09 5.66 -8.28
N ASN A 255 7.93 6.33 -8.31
CA ASN A 255 6.65 5.65 -8.51
C ASN A 255 6.08 5.76 -9.93
N LEU A 256 6.37 6.85 -10.66
CA LEU A 256 5.84 7.10 -11.99
C LEU A 256 6.96 7.45 -12.97
N THR A 257 6.86 6.91 -14.19
CA THR A 257 7.67 7.31 -15.34
C THR A 257 6.77 7.85 -16.44
N SER A 258 7.35 8.52 -17.44
CA SER A 258 6.59 8.96 -18.62
C SER A 258 5.96 7.78 -19.37
N ALA A 259 6.62 6.62 -19.42
CA ALA A 259 6.05 5.42 -20.04
C ALA A 259 4.82 4.90 -19.27
N ILE A 260 4.89 4.84 -17.94
CA ILE A 260 3.76 4.43 -17.09
C ILE A 260 2.61 5.41 -17.26
N LEU A 261 2.87 6.72 -17.14
CA LEU A 261 1.82 7.73 -17.20
C LEU A 261 1.14 7.80 -18.58
N LYS A 262 1.86 7.50 -19.67
CA LYS A 262 1.28 7.36 -21.02
C LYS A 262 0.31 6.18 -21.12
N ASN A 263 0.60 5.06 -20.48
CA ASN A 263 -0.29 3.90 -20.47
C ASN A 263 -1.52 4.12 -19.56
N ILE A 264 -1.36 4.83 -18.44
CA ILE A 264 -2.50 5.23 -17.60
C ILE A 264 -3.39 6.24 -18.36
N SER A 265 -2.78 7.18 -19.08
CA SER A 265 -3.43 8.23 -19.86
C SER A 265 -4.52 9.04 -19.09
N PRO A 266 -4.20 9.61 -17.91
CA PRO A 266 -5.19 10.29 -17.10
C PRO A 266 -5.52 11.70 -17.60
N CYS A 267 -6.80 12.06 -17.55
CA CYS A 267 -7.26 13.44 -17.72
C CYS A 267 -7.08 14.24 -16.42
N TYR A 268 -7.25 13.58 -15.28
CA TYR A 268 -7.15 14.17 -13.95
C TYR A 268 -6.20 13.37 -13.07
N ALA A 269 -5.44 14.07 -12.23
CA ALA A 269 -4.60 13.46 -11.20
C ALA A 269 -4.91 14.06 -9.84
N ILE A 270 -4.95 13.24 -8.79
CA ILE A 270 -5.08 13.68 -7.41
C ILE A 270 -3.79 13.35 -6.68
N VAL A 271 -3.09 14.38 -6.22
CA VAL A 271 -1.90 14.23 -5.38
C VAL A 271 -2.33 14.47 -3.93
N SER A 272 -2.41 13.38 -3.15
CA SER A 272 -2.63 13.48 -1.71
C SER A 272 -1.28 13.55 -0.99
N HIS A 273 -0.94 14.70 -0.43
CA HIS A 273 0.33 14.96 0.24
C HIS A 273 0.13 15.97 1.37
N ASN A 274 1.16 16.23 2.18
CA ASN A 274 1.15 17.29 3.20
C ASN A 274 2.53 17.98 3.30
N ASN A 275 3.25 18.10 2.17
CA ASN A 275 4.62 18.67 2.07
C ASN A 275 5.60 18.17 3.13
N ARG A 276 5.42 16.92 3.57
CA ARG A 276 6.29 16.34 4.58
C ARG A 276 7.61 15.96 3.94
N LYS A 277 8.69 16.19 4.68
CA LYS A 277 10.00 15.60 4.38
C LYS A 277 9.91 14.12 4.73
N PHE A 278 9.79 13.27 3.73
CA PHE A 278 9.91 11.83 3.90
C PHE A 278 11.38 11.44 3.76
N GLY A 279 11.94 10.77 4.76
CA GLY A 279 13.34 10.34 4.78
C GLY A 279 14.35 11.50 4.74
N ARG A 280 15.47 11.30 4.04
CA ARG A 280 16.56 12.28 3.92
C ARG A 280 16.38 13.26 2.75
N SER A 281 15.29 13.15 1.98
CA SER A 281 15.07 13.95 0.77
C SER A 281 15.12 15.45 1.08
N ARG A 282 15.94 16.22 0.35
CA ARG A 282 15.92 17.69 0.43
C ARG A 282 14.63 18.26 -0.15
N ASP A 283 14.02 17.53 -1.08
CA ASP A 283 12.79 17.89 -1.75
C ASP A 283 11.60 17.09 -1.17
N PRO A 284 10.65 17.73 -0.45
CA PRO A 284 9.51 17.03 0.16
C PRO A 284 8.46 16.64 -0.89
N HIS A 285 7.66 15.61 -0.63
CA HIS A 285 6.61 15.19 -1.58
C HIS A 285 5.52 16.26 -1.76
N PRO A 286 4.92 16.37 -2.98
CA PRO A 286 5.30 15.65 -4.19
C PRO A 286 6.64 16.13 -4.74
N HIS A 287 7.48 15.23 -5.21
CA HIS A 287 8.78 15.59 -5.81
C HIS A 287 8.60 16.45 -7.06
N HIS A 288 9.51 17.40 -7.31
CA HIS A 288 9.42 18.29 -8.48
C HIS A 288 9.33 17.50 -9.79
N GLU A 289 10.08 16.41 -9.91
CA GLU A 289 10.09 15.53 -11.07
C GLU A 289 8.70 14.97 -11.40
N VAL A 290 7.87 14.69 -10.39
CA VAL A 290 6.49 14.21 -10.58
C VAL A 290 5.56 15.34 -11.00
N ILE A 291 5.76 16.54 -10.47
CA ILE A 291 4.99 17.74 -10.85
C ILE A 291 5.26 18.06 -12.33
N ASP A 292 6.53 18.13 -12.71
CA ASP A 292 6.98 18.39 -14.09
C ASP A 292 6.46 17.33 -15.05
N LEU A 293 6.46 16.06 -14.63
CA LEU A 293 5.92 14.97 -15.43
C LEU A 293 4.42 15.13 -15.68
N LEU A 294 3.62 15.44 -14.65
CA LEU A 294 2.18 15.66 -14.79
C LEU A 294 1.86 16.91 -15.64
N ASP A 295 2.60 18.00 -15.44
CA ASP A 295 2.43 19.25 -16.18
C ASP A 295 2.81 19.08 -17.66
N SER A 296 3.94 18.43 -17.96
CA SER A 296 4.41 18.20 -19.34
C SER A 296 3.46 17.29 -20.12
N MET A 297 2.77 16.37 -19.42
CA MET A 297 1.72 15.53 -19.99
C MET A 297 0.34 16.19 -19.98
N ARG A 298 0.23 17.45 -19.57
CA ARG A 298 -1.00 18.26 -19.55
C ARG A 298 -2.13 17.62 -18.74
N VAL A 299 -1.80 16.95 -17.63
CA VAL A 299 -2.76 16.34 -16.72
C VAL A 299 -3.34 17.40 -15.78
N ASN A 300 -4.67 17.48 -15.68
CA ASN A 300 -5.33 18.38 -14.74
C ASN A 300 -5.13 17.88 -13.31
N THR A 301 -4.16 18.47 -12.59
CA THR A 301 -3.71 17.96 -11.29
C THR A 301 -4.31 18.73 -10.13
N PHE A 302 -4.92 18.01 -9.20
CA PHE A 302 -5.48 18.51 -7.94
C PHE A 302 -4.62 18.08 -6.76
N TYR A 303 -4.32 19.02 -5.86
CA TYR A 303 -3.45 18.81 -4.70
C TYR A 303 -4.27 18.93 -3.41
N THR A 304 -4.15 17.98 -2.48
CA THR A 304 -4.89 18.04 -1.21
C THR A 304 -4.37 19.13 -0.26
N ASN A 305 -3.14 19.61 -0.48
CA ASN A 305 -2.51 20.69 0.28
C ASN A 305 -1.70 21.59 -0.67
N ASN A 306 -1.26 22.75 -0.19
CA ASN A 306 -0.36 23.61 -0.97
C ASN A 306 0.98 22.91 -1.16
N VAL A 307 1.45 22.78 -2.41
CA VAL A 307 2.81 22.32 -2.70
C VAL A 307 3.77 23.46 -2.47
N ILE A 308 4.57 23.36 -1.41
CA ILE A 308 5.59 24.34 -1.03
C ILE A 308 6.98 23.81 -1.38
N LYS A 309 7.71 24.57 -2.20
CA LYS A 309 9.11 24.32 -2.61
C LYS A 309 9.92 25.57 -2.31
N GLU A 310 11.09 25.41 -1.69
CA GLU A 310 11.97 26.54 -1.36
C GLU A 310 11.24 27.70 -0.64
N ARG A 311 10.28 27.37 0.24
CA ARG A 311 9.41 28.30 0.98
C ARG A 311 8.40 29.08 0.12
N ALA A 312 8.28 28.79 -1.17
CA ALA A 312 7.26 29.34 -2.07
C ALA A 312 6.16 28.31 -2.37
N VAL A 313 4.91 28.77 -2.53
CA VAL A 313 3.81 27.91 -2.98
C VAL A 313 3.92 27.73 -4.50
N LEU A 314 4.33 26.53 -4.92
CA LEU A 314 4.46 26.14 -6.32
C LEU A 314 3.11 25.74 -6.93
N LYS A 315 2.29 24.98 -6.19
CA LYS A 315 0.92 24.60 -6.59
C LYS A 315 -0.04 24.83 -5.42
N LYS A 316 -1.22 25.37 -5.71
CA LYS A 316 -2.25 25.64 -4.69
C LYS A 316 -3.05 24.37 -4.38
N GLN A 317 -3.47 24.25 -3.12
CA GLN A 317 -4.43 23.24 -2.71
C GLN A 317 -5.74 23.39 -3.48
N SER A 318 -6.40 22.27 -3.74
CA SER A 318 -7.75 22.20 -4.28
C SER A 318 -8.75 22.13 -3.13
N THR A 319 -9.87 22.84 -3.25
CA THR A 319 -10.93 22.91 -2.23
C THR A 319 -12.30 22.80 -2.87
N GLY A 320 -13.24 22.15 -2.19
CA GLY A 320 -14.61 22.02 -2.66
C GLY A 320 -14.76 21.04 -3.82
N VAL A 321 -15.82 21.25 -4.60
CA VAL A 321 -16.24 20.32 -5.66
C VAL A 321 -15.56 20.70 -6.98
N VAL A 322 -14.84 19.76 -7.59
CA VAL A 322 -14.12 19.94 -8.87
C VAL A 322 -14.47 18.85 -9.89
N ALA A 323 -13.97 18.99 -11.13
CA ALA A 323 -14.14 18.04 -12.23
C ALA A 323 -15.62 17.65 -12.47
N ALA A 324 -16.48 18.63 -12.77
CA ALA A 324 -17.92 18.41 -13.01
C ALA A 324 -18.67 17.69 -11.87
N LYS A 325 -18.27 17.95 -10.62
CA LYS A 325 -18.83 17.35 -9.40
C LYS A 325 -18.45 15.90 -9.13
N LEU A 326 -17.43 15.41 -9.82
CA LEU A 326 -16.92 14.06 -9.64
C LEU A 326 -15.96 13.93 -8.44
N ILE A 327 -15.25 15.01 -8.09
CA ILE A 327 -14.26 15.02 -7.01
C ILE A 327 -14.64 16.09 -5.99
N GLU A 328 -14.68 15.73 -4.71
CA GLU A 328 -14.97 16.66 -3.61
C GLU A 328 -13.81 16.63 -2.60
N PHE A 329 -13.26 17.81 -2.31
CA PHE A 329 -12.23 18.01 -1.28
C PHE A 329 -12.86 18.62 -0.02
N ILE A 330 -12.68 17.94 1.13
CA ILE A 330 -13.30 18.24 2.44
C ILE A 330 -12.28 18.68 3.49
#